data_AF-A0A537F659-F1
#
_entry.id   AF-A0A537F659-F1
#
_cell.length_a   1.000
_cell.length_b   1.000
_cell.length_c   1.000
_cell.angle_alpha   90.00
_cell.angle_beta   90.00
_cell.angle_gamma   90.00
#
_symmetry.space_group_name_H-M   'P 1'
#
loop_
_entity.id
_entity.type
_entity.pdbx_description
1 polymer ?
#
loop_
_entity_poly.entity_id
_entity_poly.type
_entity_poly.pdbx_seq_one_letter_code
_entity_poly.pdbx_strand_id
1 'polypeptide(L)'
;MAQHEWVLFIDDDEEACDMLLDYLSQIDPKYPYYWIRRINLANGRYRALWNPEYSPRLVSNRVKFVGDVHEKVIPKDPHGIIDFPIIHNHRGALAYRNRWYQDLPIYRLWLLAKKAMEVVRDR
;
A
#
# COMPACT_ATOMS: atom_id res chain seq x y z
N MET A 1 -0.96 -27.44 18.50
CA MET A 1 -1.43 -26.61 17.37
C MET A 1 -1.69 -25.23 17.94
N ALA A 2 -1.13 -24.16 17.35
CA ALA A 2 -1.38 -22.81 17.84
C ALA A 2 -2.89 -22.50 17.68
N GLN A 3 -3.56 -22.09 18.76
CA GLN A 3 -5.01 -21.96 18.82
C GLN A 3 -5.58 -20.80 17.97
N HIS A 4 -4.68 -19.96 17.44
CA HIS A 4 -4.96 -18.77 16.65
C HIS A 4 -3.83 -18.57 15.63
N GLU A 5 -4.07 -18.93 14.37
CA GLU A 5 -3.17 -18.59 13.26
C GLU A 5 -3.63 -17.30 12.62
N TRP A 6 -2.66 -16.45 12.30
CA TRP A 6 -2.87 -15.10 11.81
C TRP A 6 -2.24 -14.91 10.45
N VAL A 7 -2.92 -14.14 9.60
CA VAL A 7 -2.40 -13.68 8.33
C VAL A 7 -2.27 -12.17 8.41
N LEU A 8 -1.02 -11.71 8.35
CA LEU A 8 -0.66 -10.30 8.24
C LEU A 8 -0.38 -10.01 6.76
N PHE A 9 -1.15 -9.10 6.17
CA PHE A 9 -0.98 -8.67 4.78
C PHE A 9 -0.05 -7.47 4.75
N ILE A 10 1.09 -7.59 4.07
CA ILE A 10 2.08 -6.51 3.91
C ILE A 10 2.36 -6.38 2.42
N ASP A 11 2.32 -5.15 1.92
CA ASP A 11 2.68 -4.87 0.52
C ASP A 11 4.21 -4.90 0.35
N ASP A 12 4.73 -5.01 -0.87
CA ASP A 12 6.17 -5.16 -1.13
C ASP A 12 7.00 -3.90 -0.77
N ASP A 13 6.34 -2.75 -0.64
CA ASP A 13 6.91 -1.47 -0.23
C ASP A 13 6.63 -1.09 1.24
N GLU A 14 6.16 -2.06 2.02
CA GLU A 14 5.85 -1.93 3.44
C GLU A 14 6.77 -2.78 4.34
N GLU A 15 6.90 -2.34 5.59
CA GLU A 15 7.71 -3.02 6.61
C GLU A 15 6.95 -3.09 7.94
N ALA A 16 6.76 -4.30 8.46
CA ALA A 16 6.25 -4.49 9.82
C ALA A 16 7.39 -4.31 10.82
N CYS A 17 7.23 -3.39 11.77
CA CYS A 17 8.24 -3.20 12.81
C CYS A 17 8.27 -4.36 13.81
N ASP A 18 9.42 -4.61 14.43
CA ASP A 18 9.59 -5.69 15.41
C ASP A 18 8.59 -5.57 16.57
N MET A 19 8.29 -4.35 17.02
CA MET A 19 7.29 -4.11 18.07
C MET A 19 5.90 -4.63 17.69
N LEU A 20 5.51 -4.52 16.41
CA LEU A 20 4.26 -5.06 15.92
C LEU A 20 4.31 -6.59 15.92
N LEU A 21 5.39 -7.19 15.43
CA LEU A 21 5.54 -8.65 15.39
C LEU A 21 5.56 -9.27 16.79
N ASP A 22 6.27 -8.65 17.73
CA ASP A 22 6.31 -9.03 19.14
C ASP A 22 4.91 -8.95 19.77
N TYR A 23 4.18 -7.86 19.51
CA TYR A 23 2.81 -7.71 19.99
C TYR A 23 1.88 -8.80 19.42
N LEU A 24 1.97 -9.08 18.12
CA LEU A 24 1.16 -10.10 17.46
C LEU A 24 1.46 -11.52 17.96
N SER A 25 2.69 -11.77 18.45
CA SER A 25 3.04 -13.06 19.04
C SER A 25 2.35 -13.32 20.39
N GLN A 26 1.85 -12.28 21.05
CA GLN A 26 1.28 -12.33 22.40
C GLN A 26 -0.20 -11.98 22.47
N ILE A 27 -0.80 -11.56 21.35
CA ILE A 27 -2.17 -11.04 21.34
C ILE A 27 -3.19 -12.14 21.69
N ASP A 28 -4.08 -11.82 22.63
CA ASP A 28 -5.31 -12.57 22.86
C ASP A 28 -6.48 -11.87 22.12
N PRO A 29 -6.93 -12.42 20.98
CA PRO A 29 -7.86 -11.73 20.10
C PRO A 29 -9.30 -11.72 20.60
N LYS A 30 -9.87 -10.51 20.66
CA LYS A 30 -11.31 -10.29 20.85
C LYS A 30 -12.10 -10.31 19.55
N TYR A 31 -11.44 -9.96 18.44
CA TYR A 31 -12.05 -9.88 17.13
C TYR A 31 -11.31 -10.81 16.16
N PRO A 32 -11.97 -11.37 15.15
CA PRO A 32 -11.30 -12.21 14.15
C PRO A 32 -10.47 -11.37 13.17
N TYR A 33 -10.44 -10.04 13.35
CA TYR A 33 -9.97 -9.07 12.38
C TYR A 33 -9.53 -7.75 13.03
N TYR A 34 -8.42 -7.17 12.54
CA TYR A 34 -7.88 -5.91 13.05
C TYR A 34 -7.40 -4.94 11.96
N TRP A 35 -7.65 -3.65 12.17
CA TRP A 35 -6.94 -2.57 11.50
C TRP A 35 -5.63 -2.28 12.22
N ILE A 36 -4.55 -2.17 11.45
CA ILE A 36 -3.24 -1.82 11.97
C ILE A 36 -2.91 -0.40 11.52
N ARG A 37 -2.32 0.39 12.41
CA ARG A 37 -1.80 1.71 12.07
C ARG A 37 -0.74 1.58 10.99
N ARG A 38 -0.81 2.46 10.01
CA ARG A 38 0.14 2.59 8.93
C ARG A 38 0.74 3.98 8.98
N ILE A 39 2.07 4.04 8.94
CA ILE A 39 2.81 5.30 8.89
C ILE A 39 3.32 5.50 7.47
N ASN A 40 2.74 6.49 6.78
CA ASN A 40 3.14 6.90 5.45
C ASN A 40 4.30 7.89 5.51
N LEU A 41 5.44 7.46 5.01
CA LEU A 41 6.60 8.29 4.77
C LEU A 41 6.68 8.67 3.28
N ALA A 42 7.13 9.90 3.00
CA ALA A 42 7.41 10.38 1.67
C ALA A 42 8.91 10.64 1.56
N ASN A 43 9.64 9.81 0.81
CA ASN A 43 11.11 9.86 0.75
C ASN A 43 11.75 9.86 2.15
N GLY A 44 11.28 8.95 3.02
CA GLY A 44 11.76 8.80 4.40
C GLY A 44 11.30 9.90 5.37
N ARG A 45 10.45 10.85 4.95
CA ARG A 45 9.93 11.92 5.82
C ARG A 45 8.48 11.72 6.18
N TYR A 46 8.15 11.89 7.45
CA TYR A 46 6.78 11.88 7.94
C TYR A 46 5.97 13.05 7.35
N ARG A 47 4.73 12.78 6.94
CA ARG A 47 3.79 13.76 6.43
C ARG A 47 2.47 13.67 7.20
N ALA A 48 2.19 14.67 8.03
CA ALA A 48 0.98 14.66 8.87
C ALA A 48 -0.33 14.52 8.07
N LEU A 49 -0.39 15.05 6.85
CA LEU A 49 -1.59 14.96 6.00
C LEU A 49 -1.96 13.51 5.61
N TRP A 50 -0.99 12.59 5.66
CA TRP A 50 -1.18 11.17 5.27
C TRP A 50 -1.19 10.24 6.49
N ASN A 51 -1.26 10.78 7.71
CA ASN A 51 -1.10 10.02 8.95
C ASN A 51 -1.99 10.57 10.08
N PRO A 52 -2.44 9.71 11.01
CA PRO A 52 -2.35 8.26 10.99
C PRO A 52 -3.32 7.67 9.97
N GLU A 53 -2.89 6.65 9.24
CA GLU A 53 -3.77 5.82 8.42
C GLU A 53 -4.01 4.50 9.18
N TYR A 54 -5.23 3.99 9.18
CA TYR A 54 -5.53 2.65 9.70
C TYR A 54 -5.97 1.78 8.54
N SER A 55 -5.30 0.65 8.37
CA SER A 55 -5.51 -0.19 7.20
C SER A 55 -5.91 -1.62 7.57
N PRO A 56 -6.72 -2.25 6.72
CA PRO A 56 -7.16 -3.61 6.89
C PRO A 56 -6.05 -4.67 6.70
N ARG A 57 -5.31 -5.02 7.77
CA ARG A 57 -4.02 -5.72 7.61
C ARG A 57 -3.89 -7.06 8.35
N LEU A 58 -4.74 -7.37 9.33
CA LEU A 58 -4.62 -8.61 10.11
C LEU A 58 -5.93 -9.39 10.18
N VAL A 59 -5.88 -10.65 9.73
CA VAL A 59 -7.04 -11.56 9.67
C VAL A 59 -6.70 -12.86 10.39
N SER A 60 -7.62 -13.39 11.19
CA SER A 60 -7.52 -14.75 11.72
C SER A 60 -7.96 -15.79 10.70
N ASN A 61 -7.44 -17.02 10.82
CA ASN A 61 -7.91 -18.17 10.04
C ASN A 61 -9.40 -18.54 10.27
N ARG A 62 -10.12 -17.85 11.15
CA ARG A 62 -11.56 -18.01 11.41
C ARG A 62 -12.44 -17.23 10.44
N VAL A 63 -11.87 -16.31 9.67
CA VAL A 63 -12.62 -15.51 8.68
C VAL A 63 -12.73 -16.27 7.36
N LYS A 64 -13.93 -16.23 6.76
CA LYS A 64 -14.17 -16.70 5.40
C LYS A 64 -14.51 -15.51 4.51
N PHE A 65 -13.85 -15.45 3.36
CA PHE A 65 -14.14 -14.46 2.32
C PHE A 65 -15.35 -14.91 1.49
N VAL A 66 -16.22 -13.97 1.15
CA VAL A 66 -17.37 -14.20 0.28
C VAL A 66 -17.35 -13.11 -0.79
N GLY A 67 -17.21 -13.50 -2.06
CA GLY A 67 -17.08 -12.60 -3.21
C GLY A 67 -15.66 -12.50 -3.76
N ASP A 68 -15.47 -11.61 -4.73
CA ASP A 68 -14.17 -11.36 -5.37
C ASP A 68 -13.31 -10.42 -4.51
N VAL A 69 -12.05 -10.78 -4.29
CA VAL A 69 -11.08 -9.95 -3.58
C VAL A 69 -10.40 -9.03 -4.59
N HIS A 70 -10.81 -7.76 -4.63
CA HIS A 70 -10.12 -6.72 -5.38
C HIS A 70 -9.20 -5.94 -4.44
N GLU A 71 -7.93 -6.36 -4.38
CA GLU A 71 -6.79 -5.75 -3.68
C GLU A 71 -6.85 -5.64 -2.15
N LYS A 72 -8.03 -5.48 -1.54
CA LYS A 72 -8.17 -5.26 -0.09
C LYS A 72 -9.27 -6.10 0.52
N VAL A 73 -8.98 -6.63 1.70
CA VAL A 73 -9.99 -7.23 2.58
C VAL A 73 -10.76 -6.12 3.27
N ILE A 74 -12.06 -6.01 3.04
CA ILE A 74 -12.93 -5.09 3.78
C ILE A 74 -13.83 -5.92 4.69
N PRO A 75 -13.54 -5.99 6.00
CA PRO A 75 -14.38 -6.72 6.94
C PRO A 75 -15.64 -5.94 7.26
N LYS A 76 -16.65 -6.69 7.69
CA LYS A 76 -17.82 -6.12 8.34
C LYS A 76 -17.48 -5.86 9.81
N ASP A 77 -18.00 -4.77 10.36
CA ASP A 77 -17.92 -4.51 11.79
C ASP A 77 -18.55 -5.64 12.61
N PRO A 78 -18.05 -5.91 13.83
CA PRO A 78 -17.00 -5.17 14.54
C PRO A 78 -15.57 -5.64 14.23
N HIS A 79 -14.61 -4.70 14.27
CA HIS A 79 -13.18 -4.96 14.13
C HIS A 79 -12.36 -4.38 15.30
N GLY A 80 -11.16 -4.91 15.53
CA GLY A 80 -10.21 -4.32 16.46
C GLY A 80 -9.25 -3.33 15.80
N ILE A 81 -8.56 -2.53 16.61
CA ILE A 81 -7.53 -1.57 16.16
C ILE A 81 -6.23 -1.86 16.91
N ILE A 82 -5.11 -1.86 16.19
CA ILE A 82 -3.75 -2.01 16.72
C ILE A 82 -2.94 -0.76 16.33
N ASP A 83 -2.37 -0.08 17.32
CA ASP A 83 -1.62 1.19 17.13
C ASP A 83 -0.11 0.99 16.92
N PHE A 84 0.38 -0.25 16.87
CA PHE A 84 1.75 -0.55 16.45
C PHE A 84 1.87 -0.41 14.92
N PRO A 85 2.81 0.39 14.41
CA PRO A 85 2.77 0.80 13.02
C PRO A 85 3.38 -0.23 12.04
N ILE A 86 2.78 -0.32 10.86
CA ILE A 86 3.44 -0.74 9.62
C ILE A 86 4.02 0.51 8.98
N ILE A 87 5.28 0.47 8.57
CA ILE A 87 5.94 1.58 7.89
C ILE A 87 5.75 1.40 6.38
N HIS A 88 5.16 2.40 5.75
CA HIS A 88 5.07 2.47 4.30
C HIS A 88 5.86 3.67 3.82
N ASN A 89 6.93 3.43 3.07
CA ASN A 89 7.75 4.52 2.55
C ASN A 89 7.55 4.63 1.05
N HIS A 90 6.73 5.60 0.65
CA HIS A 90 6.61 6.01 -0.74
C HIS A 90 7.96 6.49 -1.25
N ARG A 91 8.72 5.56 -1.82
CA ARG A 91 9.88 5.84 -2.66
C ARG A 91 9.31 6.25 -4.02
N GLY A 92 8.98 7.53 -4.14
CA GLY A 92 8.53 8.04 -5.43
C GLY A 92 9.58 7.70 -6.50
N ALA A 93 9.13 7.41 -7.72
CA ALA A 93 10.00 7.62 -8.87
C ALA A 93 10.54 9.05 -8.74
N LEU A 94 11.87 9.21 -8.82
CA LEU A 94 12.61 10.47 -9.07
C LEU A 94 11.61 11.54 -9.50
N ALA A 95 11.16 12.36 -8.54
CA ALA A 95 9.92 13.14 -8.60
C ALA A 95 9.56 13.43 -10.05
N TYR A 96 8.50 12.80 -10.60
CA TYR A 96 8.11 12.88 -12.02
C TYR A 96 8.47 14.27 -12.48
N ARG A 97 9.63 14.39 -13.16
CA ARG A 97 10.33 15.68 -13.30
C ARG A 97 9.28 16.59 -13.86
N ASN A 98 8.82 17.63 -13.15
CA ASN A 98 7.66 18.42 -13.58
C ASN A 98 7.94 18.90 -15.01
N ARG A 99 7.52 18.12 -16.00
CA ARG A 99 7.84 18.37 -17.39
C ARG A 99 6.68 19.19 -17.89
N TRP A 100 6.51 20.38 -17.33
CA TRP A 100 5.56 21.38 -17.81
C TRP A 100 5.70 21.58 -19.33
N TYR A 101 6.89 21.30 -19.87
CA TYR A 101 7.19 21.25 -21.30
C TYR A 101 6.51 20.11 -22.08
N GLN A 102 6.01 19.04 -21.44
CA GLN A 102 5.24 17.98 -22.10
C GLN A 102 3.82 18.40 -22.49
N ASP A 103 3.27 19.40 -21.79
CA ASP A 103 2.00 20.03 -22.14
C ASP A 103 2.14 21.15 -23.18
N LEU A 104 3.37 21.54 -23.52
CA LEU A 104 3.59 22.49 -24.60
C LEU A 104 3.24 21.85 -25.96
N PRO A 105 2.53 22.58 -26.84
CA PRO A 105 2.14 22.08 -28.17
C PRO A 105 3.32 21.53 -28.99
N ILE A 106 4.50 22.14 -28.82
CA ILE A 106 5.74 21.78 -29.51
C ILE A 106 6.22 20.38 -29.13
N TYR A 107 6.07 19.97 -27.86
CA TYR A 107 6.48 18.64 -27.42
C TYR A 107 5.55 17.55 -27.97
N ARG A 108 4.25 17.83 -28.07
CA ARG A 108 3.29 16.91 -28.72
C ARG A 108 3.57 16.74 -30.20
N LEU A 109 3.93 17.81 -30.91
CA LEU A 109 4.35 17.75 -32.32
C LEU A 109 5.63 16.91 -32.49
N TRP A 110 6.60 17.07 -31.60
CA TRP A 110 7.83 16.29 -31.62
C TRP A 110 7.58 14.79 -31.38
N LEU A 111 6.68 14.44 -30.46
CA LEU A 111 6.27 13.05 -30.23
C LEU A 111 5.59 12.43 -31.46
N LEU A 112 4.70 13.18 -32.14
CA LEU A 112 4.05 12.74 -33.36
C LEU A 112 5.07 12.51 -34.49
N ALA A 113 6.03 13.42 -34.65
CA ALA A 113 7.10 13.27 -35.63
C ALA A 113 7.97 12.03 -35.34
N LYS A 114 8.34 11.81 -34.08
CA LYS A 114 9.08 10.60 -33.67
C LYS A 114 8.33 9.33 -34.00
N LYS A 115 7.05 9.26 -33.65
CA LYS A 115 6.21 8.08 -33.92
C LYS A 115 6.04 7.83 -35.41
N ALA A 116 5.91 8.88 -36.22
CA ALA A 116 5.86 8.76 -37.68
C ALA A 116 7.18 8.21 -38.26
N MET A 117 8.33 8.67 -37.76
CA MET A 117 9.63 8.15 -38.17
C MET A 117 9.85 6.69 -37.78
N GLU A 118 9.41 6.27 -36.60
CA GLU A 118 9.45 4.87 -36.18
C GLU A 118 8.60 3.99 -37.11
N VAL A 119 7.37 4.40 -37.41
CA VAL A 119 6.48 3.66 -38.33
C VAL A 119 7.04 3.58 -39.75
N VAL A 120 7.75 4.60 -40.22
CA VAL A 120 8.41 4.60 -41.53
C VAL A 120 9.66 3.72 -41.53
N ARG A 121 10.37 3.64 -40.40
CA ARG A 121 11.59 2.83 -40.24
C ARG A 121 11.32 1.34 -40.08
N ASP A 122 10.17 0.97 -39.51
CA ASP A 122 9.72 -0.43 -39.38
C ASP A 122 8.90 -0.92 -40.60
N ARG A 123 8.98 -0.21 -41.74
CA ARG A 123 8.48 -0.63 -43.06
C ARG A 123 9.62 -0.82 -44.03
#